data_AF-A0A7C6KP54-F1
#
_entry.id   AF-A0A7C6KP54-F1
#
_cell.length_a   1.000
_cell.length_b   1.000
_cell.length_c   1.000
_cell.angle_alpha   90.00
_cell.angle_beta   90.00
_cell.angle_gamma   90.00
#
_symmetry.space_group_name_H-M   'P 1'
#
loop_
_entity.id
_entity.type
_entity.pdbx_description
1 polymer ?
#
loop_
_entity_poly.entity_id
_entity_poly.type
_entity_poly.pdbx_seq_one_letter_code
_entity_poly.pdbx_strand_id
1 'polypeptide(L)'
;MHAGRGAGYGRRVMEKRTEFRGDDGVYVSPTPITAGTDVTIKYDGLLARAGADAVYLHAGFGPSNNWTNVRDIPMSKTIDDMWTAVIPVDIEESSRLNFCFRDNAYNWDNNNGKNWSYEIHNGENV
;
A
#
# COMPACT_ATOMS: atom_id res chain seq x y z
N MET A 1 -36.85 48.09 0.11
CA MET A 1 -35.40 47.78 0.08
C MET A 1 -35.25 46.27 0.23
N HIS A 2 -34.95 45.56 -0.86
CA HIS A 2 -34.68 44.12 -0.84
C HIS A 2 -33.20 43.88 -0.53
N ALA A 3 -32.91 43.05 0.48
CA ALA A 3 -31.62 42.42 0.67
C ALA A 3 -31.83 40.90 0.70
N GLY A 4 -31.23 40.22 -0.28
CA GLY A 4 -31.40 38.78 -0.51
C GLY A 4 -30.59 37.90 0.42
N ARG A 5 -30.87 36.59 0.37
CA ARG A 5 -29.94 35.51 0.69
C ARG A 5 -30.24 34.30 -0.17
N GLY A 6 -29.40 34.07 -1.18
CA GLY A 6 -29.25 32.76 -1.80
C GLY A 6 -28.49 31.85 -0.84
N ALA A 7 -28.99 30.64 -0.66
CA ALA A 7 -28.25 29.53 -0.06
C ALA A 7 -28.37 28.35 -1.02
N GLY A 8 -27.54 28.37 -2.06
CA GLY A 8 -27.20 27.17 -2.80
C GLY A 8 -26.31 26.33 -1.90
N TYR A 9 -26.88 25.36 -1.21
CA TYR A 9 -26.09 24.28 -0.64
C TYR A 9 -25.48 23.52 -1.80
N GLY A 10 -24.21 23.83 -2.09
CA GLY A 10 -23.41 23.06 -3.00
C GLY A 10 -23.45 21.60 -2.56
N ARG A 11 -24.12 20.76 -3.37
CA ARG A 11 -23.89 19.32 -3.34
C ARG A 11 -22.38 19.17 -3.51
N ARG A 12 -21.68 18.82 -2.43
CA ARG A 12 -20.38 18.19 -2.53
C ARG A 12 -20.66 16.91 -3.30
N VAL A 13 -20.41 16.96 -4.61
CA VAL A 13 -20.37 15.75 -5.41
C VAL A 13 -19.24 14.97 -4.76
N MET A 14 -19.60 13.94 -3.99
CA MET A 14 -18.66 12.89 -3.64
C MET A 14 -18.21 12.37 -5.00
N GLU A 15 -17.08 12.88 -5.49
CA GLU A 15 -16.43 12.33 -6.66
C GLU A 15 -16.34 10.84 -6.39
N LYS A 16 -16.96 10.07 -7.29
CA LYS A 16 -16.95 8.63 -7.26
C LYS A 16 -15.51 8.22 -6.97
N ARG A 17 -15.32 7.48 -5.87
CA ARG A 17 -14.07 6.76 -5.54
C ARG A 17 -13.86 5.64 -6.58
N THR A 18 -13.77 6.02 -7.84
CA THR A 18 -13.27 5.20 -8.92
C THR A 18 -11.78 5.43 -8.93
N GLU A 19 -11.01 4.49 -8.38
CA GLU A 19 -9.83 3.95 -9.05
C GLU A 19 -9.17 2.87 -8.18
N PHE A 20 -9.21 1.64 -8.71
CA PHE A 20 -8.40 0.47 -8.40
C PHE A 20 -8.33 0.02 -6.93
N ARG A 21 -9.48 -0.38 -6.39
CA ARG A 21 -9.49 -1.38 -5.32
C ARG A 21 -9.26 -2.74 -5.97
N GLY A 22 -8.02 -3.23 -5.96
CA GLY A 22 -7.82 -4.68 -5.99
C GLY A 22 -8.69 -5.28 -4.88
N ASP A 23 -9.31 -6.44 -5.12
CA ASP A 23 -10.29 -7.03 -4.19
C ASP A 23 -9.73 -7.19 -2.75
N ASP A 24 -8.41 -7.22 -2.60
CA ASP A 24 -7.67 -7.34 -1.35
C ASP A 24 -7.31 -6.01 -0.65
N GLY A 25 -7.54 -4.86 -1.28
CA GLY A 25 -7.20 -3.55 -0.70
C GLY A 25 -5.71 -3.22 -0.70
N VAL A 26 -4.92 -3.85 -1.59
CA VAL A 26 -3.48 -3.58 -1.75
C VAL A 26 -3.21 -2.87 -3.07
N TYR A 27 -2.38 -1.83 -3.03
CA TYR A 27 -1.92 -1.12 -4.21
C TYR A 27 -0.41 -0.93 -4.16
N VAL A 28 0.26 -1.19 -5.28
CA VAL A 28 1.72 -1.11 -5.43
C VAL A 28 2.04 -0.26 -6.65
N SER A 29 2.97 0.68 -6.52
CA SER A 29 3.42 1.54 -7.61
C SER A 29 4.87 1.98 -7.43
N PRO A 30 5.71 1.98 -8.48
CA PRO A 30 5.37 1.54 -9.84
C PRO A 30 5.28 0.00 -9.95
N THR A 31 4.56 -0.47 -10.97
CA THR A 31 4.59 -1.87 -11.41
C THR A 31 4.72 -1.87 -12.95
N PRO A 32 5.72 -2.54 -13.55
CA PRO A 32 6.75 -3.39 -12.92
C PRO A 32 7.67 -2.62 -11.95
N ILE A 33 8.21 -3.32 -10.95
CA ILE A 33 9.17 -2.76 -9.99
C ILE A 33 10.56 -2.82 -10.60
N THR A 34 11.29 -1.71 -10.56
CA THR A 34 12.66 -1.62 -11.08
C THR A 34 13.64 -1.40 -9.93
N ALA A 35 14.76 -2.13 -9.92
CA ALA A 35 15.84 -1.94 -8.97
C ALA A 35 16.38 -0.49 -9.01
N GLY A 36 16.80 0.03 -7.85
CA GLY A 36 17.24 1.42 -7.71
C GLY A 36 16.11 2.46 -7.68
N THR A 37 14.86 2.02 -7.51
CA THR A 37 13.69 2.93 -7.42
C THR A 37 12.92 2.72 -6.10
N ASP A 38 12.15 3.73 -5.75
CA ASP A 38 11.24 3.66 -4.60
C ASP A 38 9.89 3.06 -5.01
N VAL A 39 9.39 2.14 -4.19
CA VAL A 39 8.07 1.51 -4.35
C VAL A 39 7.13 2.00 -3.27
N THR A 40 6.00 2.57 -3.68
CA THR A 40 4.90 2.94 -2.79
C THR A 40 3.94 1.77 -2.65
N ILE A 41 3.66 1.39 -1.40
CA ILE A 41 2.63 0.41 -1.05
C ILE A 41 1.52 1.11 -0.27
N LYS A 42 0.28 0.96 -0.73
CA LYS A 42 -0.92 1.43 -0.05
C LYS A 42 -1.80 0.26 0.37
N TYR A 43 -2.50 0.41 1.49
CA TYR A 43 -3.29 -0.63 2.11
C TYR A 43 -4.59 -0.08 2.73
N ASP A 44 -5.73 -0.64 2.33
CA ASP A 44 -7.03 -0.50 3.01
C ASP A 44 -7.71 -1.85 3.28
N GLY A 45 -6.92 -2.93 3.38
CA GLY A 45 -7.39 -4.31 3.49
C GLY A 45 -7.92 -4.71 4.88
N LEU A 46 -7.79 -6.00 5.22
CA LEU A 46 -8.42 -6.63 6.37
C LEU A 46 -8.20 -5.88 7.70
N LEU A 47 -6.96 -5.60 8.07
CA LEU A 47 -6.61 -4.98 9.34
C LEU A 47 -7.08 -3.52 9.41
N ALA A 48 -6.99 -2.79 8.29
CA ALA A 48 -7.49 -1.43 8.20
C ALA A 48 -9.02 -1.39 8.40
N ARG A 49 -9.75 -2.31 7.76
CA ARG A 49 -11.22 -2.46 7.88
C ARG A 49 -11.64 -2.97 9.25
N ALA A 50 -10.78 -3.71 9.94
CA ALA A 50 -10.98 -4.16 11.32
C ALA A 50 -10.74 -3.06 12.36
N GLY A 51 -10.26 -1.88 11.95
CA GLY A 51 -10.06 -0.74 12.84
C GLY A 51 -8.71 -0.72 13.56
N ALA A 52 -7.66 -1.28 12.96
CA ALA A 52 -6.31 -1.21 13.52
C ALA A 52 -5.87 0.24 13.81
N ASP A 53 -5.28 0.45 14.99
CA ASP A 53 -4.74 1.76 15.41
C ASP A 53 -3.44 2.10 14.68
N ALA A 54 -2.64 1.08 14.37
CA ALA A 54 -1.44 1.21 13.54
C ALA A 54 -1.28 -0.02 12.65
N VAL A 55 -0.80 0.19 11.43
CA VAL A 55 -0.44 -0.88 10.50
C VAL A 55 1.04 -0.78 10.18
N TYR A 56 1.69 -1.93 10.13
CA TYR A 56 3.07 -2.11 9.71
C TYR A 56 3.09 -2.96 8.46
N LEU A 57 3.89 -2.55 7.51
CA LEU A 57 4.25 -3.34 6.34
C LEU A 57 5.41 -4.25 6.76
N HIS A 58 5.18 -5.55 6.78
CA HIS A 58 6.21 -6.55 6.96
C HIS A 58 6.76 -6.94 5.58
N ALA A 59 7.96 -6.48 5.24
CA ALA A 59 8.51 -6.63 3.89
C ALA A 59 9.96 -7.12 3.92
N GLY A 60 10.34 -7.85 2.87
CA GLY A 60 11.70 -8.30 2.62
C GLY A 60 11.91 -8.69 1.16
N PHE A 61 13.12 -9.07 0.82
CA PHE A 61 13.52 -9.40 -0.55
C PHE A 61 13.86 -10.87 -0.72
N GLY A 62 13.91 -11.37 -1.95
CA GLY A 62 14.33 -12.75 -2.27
C GLY A 62 13.18 -13.70 -2.65
N PRO A 63 13.44 -15.01 -2.75
CA PRO A 63 12.42 -16.01 -3.06
C PRO A 63 11.29 -16.05 -2.03
N SER A 64 10.08 -16.45 -2.43
CA SER A 64 8.88 -16.42 -1.58
C SER A 64 8.98 -17.21 -0.27
N ASN A 65 9.87 -18.21 -0.20
CA ASN A 65 10.10 -19.07 0.96
C ASN A 65 11.39 -18.73 1.74
N ASN A 66 12.16 -17.72 1.32
CA ASN A 66 13.43 -17.37 1.95
C ASN A 66 13.68 -15.86 1.84
N TRP A 67 12.93 -15.07 2.61
CA TRP A 67 13.07 -13.62 2.60
C TRP A 67 14.33 -13.20 3.34
N THR A 68 15.02 -12.21 2.80
CA THR A 68 16.15 -11.54 3.44
C THR A 68 15.79 -10.09 3.73
N ASN A 69 16.58 -9.42 4.56
CA ASN A 69 16.39 -8.00 4.91
C ASN A 69 14.98 -7.66 5.41
N VAL A 70 14.35 -8.61 6.11
CA VAL A 70 12.97 -8.49 6.58
C VAL A 70 12.85 -7.38 7.63
N ARG A 71 11.89 -6.48 7.44
CA ARG A 71 11.62 -5.34 8.33
C ARG A 71 10.12 -5.12 8.48
N ASP A 72 9.74 -4.64 9.66
CA ASP A 72 8.43 -4.02 9.89
C ASP A 72 8.56 -2.51 9.70
N ILE A 73 7.91 -1.99 8.68
CA ILE A 73 7.93 -0.57 8.32
C ILE A 73 6.61 0.06 8.79
N PRO A 74 6.62 1.01 9.74
CA PRO A 74 5.40 1.70 10.15
C PRO A 74 4.76 2.41 8.96
N MET A 75 3.47 2.17 8.74
CA MET A 75 2.74 2.86 7.69
C MET A 75 2.11 4.15 8.21
N SER A 76 2.01 5.16 7.34
CA SER A 76 1.31 6.41 7.64
C SER A 76 -0.12 6.36 7.12
N LYS A 77 -1.09 6.71 7.96
CA LYS A 77 -2.49 6.81 7.55
C LYS A 77 -2.76 8.13 6.82
N THR A 78 -3.31 8.08 5.63
CA THR A 78 -3.68 9.26 4.84
C THR A 78 -5.09 9.74 5.17
N ILE A 79 -5.47 10.93 4.66
CA ILE A 79 -6.80 11.51 4.86
C ILE A 79 -7.94 10.67 4.27
N ASP A 80 -7.63 9.79 3.31
CA ASP A 80 -8.59 8.90 2.65
C ASP A 80 -8.70 7.52 3.33
N ASP A 81 -8.20 7.38 4.56
CA ASP A 81 -8.13 6.14 5.34
C ASP A 81 -7.26 5.03 4.70
N MET A 82 -6.33 5.41 3.81
CA MET A 82 -5.33 4.48 3.25
C MET A 82 -4.06 4.49 4.11
N TRP A 83 -3.52 3.33 4.44
CA TRP A 83 -2.18 3.21 5.01
C TRP A 83 -1.15 3.22 3.89
N THR A 84 -0.07 3.98 4.02
CA THR A 84 0.97 4.10 2.98
C THR A 84 2.37 3.92 3.57
N ALA A 85 3.23 3.20 2.86
CA ALA A 85 4.66 3.13 3.10
C ALA A 85 5.43 3.21 1.77
N VAL A 86 6.68 3.65 1.85
CA VAL A 86 7.62 3.69 0.72
C VAL A 86 8.80 2.78 1.06
N ILE A 87 9.16 1.90 0.12
CA ILE A 87 10.28 0.98 0.23
C ILE A 87 11.32 1.37 -0.83
N PRO A 88 12.57 1.70 -0.45
CA PRO A 88 13.66 1.77 -1.41
C PRO A 88 14.05 0.36 -1.85
N VAL A 89 14.13 0.15 -3.16
CA VAL A 89 14.65 -1.10 -3.74
C VAL A 89 16.09 -0.84 -4.16
N ASP A 90 17.05 -1.46 -3.48
CA ASP A 90 18.47 -1.28 -3.79
C ASP A 90 18.78 -1.75 -5.22
N ILE A 91 19.78 -1.15 -5.85
CA ILE A 91 20.16 -1.46 -7.25
C ILE A 91 20.62 -2.91 -7.45
N GLU A 92 21.08 -3.55 -6.38
CA GLU A 92 21.53 -4.96 -6.38
C GLU A 92 20.37 -5.96 -6.23
N GLU A 93 19.16 -5.50 -5.87
CA GLU A 93 18.00 -6.37 -5.73
C GLU A 93 17.47 -6.78 -7.10
N SER A 94 17.53 -8.08 -7.41
CA SER A 94 17.16 -8.64 -8.72
C SER A 94 16.19 -9.83 -8.61
N SER A 95 15.65 -10.06 -7.40
CA SER A 95 14.76 -11.18 -7.12
C SER A 95 13.32 -10.70 -7.00
N ARG A 96 12.74 -10.74 -5.80
CA ARG A 96 11.34 -10.38 -5.57
C ARG A 96 11.24 -9.55 -4.32
N LEU A 97 10.37 -8.55 -4.35
CA LEU A 97 9.83 -7.95 -3.16
C LEU A 97 8.71 -8.85 -2.65
N ASN A 98 8.72 -9.20 -1.37
CA ASN A 98 7.62 -9.90 -0.71
C ASN A 98 7.18 -9.11 0.50
N PHE A 99 5.87 -9.07 0.75
CA PHE A 99 5.33 -8.34 1.88
C PHE A 99 3.97 -8.86 2.34
N CYS A 100 3.65 -8.52 3.58
CA CYS A 100 2.33 -8.65 4.20
C CYS A 100 2.15 -7.54 5.24
N PHE A 101 1.04 -7.57 5.97
CA PHE A 101 0.71 -6.53 6.94
C PHE A 101 0.51 -7.13 8.32
N ARG A 102 0.91 -6.37 9.34
CA ARG A 102 0.50 -6.63 10.72
C ARG A 102 0.02 -5.36 11.40
N ASP A 103 -0.82 -5.51 12.40
CA ASP A 103 -1.22 -4.39 13.26
C ASP A 103 -0.34 -4.28 14.51
N ASN A 104 -0.67 -3.34 15.40
CA ASN A 104 -0.03 -3.15 16.70
C ASN A 104 -0.35 -4.25 17.72
N ALA A 105 -1.39 -5.05 17.49
CA ALA A 105 -1.77 -6.19 18.32
C ALA A 105 -1.20 -7.52 17.80
N TYR A 106 -0.35 -7.48 16.77
CA TYR A 106 0.25 -8.65 16.11
C TYR A 106 -0.76 -9.58 15.40
N ASN A 107 -1.89 -9.05 14.95
CA ASN A 107 -2.71 -9.72 13.94
C ASN A 107 -2.09 -9.54 12.56
N TRP A 108 -2.28 -10.52 11.69
CA TRP A 108 -1.65 -10.57 10.37
C TRP A 108 -2.68 -10.59 9.26
N ASP A 109 -2.41 -9.82 8.22
CA ASP A 109 -2.99 -10.00 6.90
C ASP A 109 -1.86 -10.42 5.97
N ASN A 110 -1.72 -11.73 5.80
CA ASN A 110 -0.70 -12.37 4.98
C ASN A 110 -1.31 -13.03 3.74
N ASN A 111 -2.48 -12.56 3.29
CA ASN A 111 -3.19 -13.11 2.15
C ASN A 111 -3.37 -14.64 2.25
N ASN A 112 -3.83 -15.12 3.42
CA ASN A 112 -3.99 -16.55 3.72
C ASN A 112 -2.69 -17.35 3.52
N GLY A 113 -1.56 -16.81 3.98
CA GLY A 113 -0.24 -17.42 3.88
C GLY A 113 0.46 -17.28 2.54
N LYS A 114 -0.15 -16.63 1.54
CA LYS A 114 0.46 -16.41 0.22
C LYS A 114 1.38 -15.20 0.19
N ASN A 115 1.14 -14.22 1.07
CA ASN A 115 1.70 -12.88 1.02
C ASN A 115 1.40 -12.18 -0.32
N TRP A 116 1.90 -10.97 -0.48
CA TRP A 116 2.01 -10.31 -1.78
C TRP A 116 3.45 -10.33 -2.23
N SER A 117 3.66 -10.39 -3.54
CA SER A 117 5.02 -10.40 -4.06
C SER A 117 5.10 -9.98 -5.53
N TYR A 118 6.18 -9.29 -5.85
CA TYR A 118 6.44 -8.69 -7.16
C TYR A 118 7.87 -9.00 -7.58
N GLU A 119 8.07 -9.38 -8.84
CA GLU A 119 9.40 -9.49 -9.42
C GLU A 119 10.04 -8.10 -9.55
N ILE A 120 11.34 -8.04 -9.30
CA ILE A 120 12.15 -6.83 -9.42
C ILE A 120 12.98 -6.96 -10.70
N HIS A 121 12.90 -5.95 -11.56
CA HIS A 121 13.63 -5.90 -12.82
C HIS A 121 14.83 -4.96 -12.71
N ASN A 122 15.95 -5.30 -13.36
CA ASN A 122 17.19 -4.52 -13.27
C ASN A 122 17.23 -3.27 -14.16
N GLY A 123 16.10 -2.85 -14.73
CA GLY A 123 16.01 -1.67 -15.59
C GLY A 123 16.62 -1.84 -16.99
N GLU A 124 17.14 -3.02 -17.32
CA GLU A 124 17.54 -3.38 -18.69
C GLU A 124 16.28 -3.74 -19.50
N ASN A 125 16.01 -2.97 -20.55
CA ASN A 125 14.86 -3.16 -21.42
C ASN A 125 14.87 -4.57 -22.05
N VAL A 126 13.70 -5.22 -22.04
CA VAL A 126 13.35 -6.25 -23.04
C VAL A 126 13.26 -5.64 -24.44
#